data_AF-M0JG82-F1
#
_entry.id   AF-M0JG82-F1
#
_cell.length_a   1.000
_cell.length_b   1.000
_cell.length_c   1.000
_cell.angle_alpha   90.00
_cell.angle_beta   90.00
_cell.angle_gamma   90.00
#
_symmetry.space_group_name_H-M   'P 1'
#
loop_
_entity.id
_entity.type
_entity.pdbx_description
1 polymer ?
#
loop_
_entity_poly.entity_id
_entity_poly.type
_entity_poly.pdbx_seq_one_letter_code
_entity_poly.pdbx_strand_id
1 'polypeptide(L)' 'MVAALNVPRNATVGFVLAGLFTAGLFALFVLPGAQRPIGFYVALAFVLVTSLGGLLTALFTAVSAVRLARQ' A
#
# COMPACT_ATOMS: atom_id res chain seq x y z
N MET A 1 22.18 -6.09 11.96
CA MET A 1 20.79 -6.52 12.25
C MET A 1 19.75 -5.77 11.41
N VAL A 2 19.73 -4.43 11.34
CA VAL A 2 18.71 -3.66 10.58
C VAL A 2 18.82 -3.81 9.05
N ALA A 3 20.04 -4.00 8.51
CA ALA A 3 20.26 -4.18 7.07
C ALA A 3 19.71 -5.51 6.50
N ALA A 4 19.49 -6.53 7.34
CA ALA A 4 18.99 -7.84 6.91
C ALA A 4 17.50 -7.83 6.57
N LEU A 5 16.76 -6.81 7.03
CA LEU A 5 15.30 -6.81 6.94
C LEU A 5 14.77 -6.23 5.62
N ASN A 6 15.63 -5.67 4.76
CA ASN A 6 15.27 -5.12 3.44
C ASN A 6 13.99 -4.25 3.48
N VAL A 7 13.76 -3.58 4.61
CA VAL A 7 12.60 -2.72 4.90
C VAL A 7 12.34 -1.72 3.79
N PRO A 8 13.35 -0.99 3.25
CA PRO A 8 13.08 -0.05 2.17
C PRO A 8 12.57 -0.73 0.90
N ARG A 9 13.05 -1.94 0.56
CA ARG A 9 12.56 -2.69 -0.60
C ARG A 9 11.13 -3.18 -0.39
N ASN A 10 10.83 -3.72 0.80
CA ASN A 10 9.50 -4.19 1.14
C ASN A 10 8.49 -3.02 1.22
N ALA A 11 8.94 -1.85 1.70
CA ALA A 11 8.15 -0.63 1.71
C ALA A 11 7.84 -0.14 0.30
N THR A 12 8.85 -0.07 -0.58
CA THR A 12 8.63 0.31 -1.98
C THR A 12 7.63 -0.60 -2.67
N VAL A 13 7.78 -1.93 -2.52
CA VAL A 13 6.83 -2.89 -3.13
C VAL A 13 5.43 -2.74 -2.53
N GLY A 14 5.31 -2.60 -1.21
CA GLY A 14 4.03 -2.42 -0.54
C GLY A 14 3.30 -1.15 -1.00
N PHE A 15 3.99 -0.02 -1.07
CA PHE A 15 3.41 1.25 -1.52
C PHE A 15 3.11 1.27 -3.02
N VAL A 16 3.94 0.65 -3.86
CA VAL A 16 3.65 0.53 -5.31
C VAL A 16 2.38 -0.31 -5.53
N LEU A 17 2.24 -1.46 -4.86
CA LEU A 17 1.04 -2.28 -4.97
C LEU A 17 -0.20 -1.56 -4.45
N ALA A 18 -0.10 -0.88 -3.30
CA ALA A 18 -1.18 -0.08 -2.74
C ALA A 18 -1.59 1.08 -3.68
N GLY A 19 -0.60 1.75 -4.29
CA GLY A 19 -0.82 2.81 -5.28
C GLY A 19 -1.54 2.30 -6.52
N LEU A 20 -1.08 1.20 -7.12
CA LEU A 20 -1.71 0.59 -8.30
C LEU A 20 -3.16 0.15 -8.01
N PHE A 21 -3.38 -0.49 -6.85
CA PHE A 21 -4.71 -0.91 -6.44
C PHE A 21 -5.65 0.28 -6.26
N THR A 22 -5.19 1.34 -5.58
CA THR A 22 -5.97 2.55 -5.36
C THR A 22 -6.28 3.27 -6.68
N ALA A 23 -5.29 3.38 -7.58
CA ALA A 23 -5.49 3.94 -8.90
C ALA A 23 -6.52 3.16 -9.72
N GLY A 24 -6.50 1.82 -9.64
CA GLY A 24 -7.50 0.96 -10.26
C GLY A 24 -8.91 1.23 -9.74
N LEU A 25 -9.09 1.33 -8.41
CA LEU A 25 -10.38 1.69 -7.83
C LEU A 25 -10.84 3.09 -8.25
N PHE A 26 -9.93 4.06 -8.26
CA PHE A 26 -10.26 5.42 -8.69
C PHE A 26 -10.70 5.45 -10.17
N ALA A 27 -10.01 4.68 -11.02
CA ALA A 27 -10.35 4.55 -12.43
C ALA A 27 -11.69 3.85 -12.67
N LEU A 28 -12.03 2.83 -11.89
CA LEU A 28 -13.26 2.06 -12.07
C LEU A 28 -14.48 2.72 -11.41
N PHE A 29 -14.31 3.46 -10.32
CA PHE A 29 -15.43 3.95 -9.51
C PHE A 29 -15.59 5.48 -9.50
N VAL A 30 -14.55 6.25 -9.81
CA VAL A 30 -14.61 7.72 -9.76
C VAL A 30 -14.68 8.33 -11.17
N LEU A 31 -13.86 7.82 -12.09
CA LEU A 31 -13.81 8.29 -13.48
C LEU A 31 -15.12 8.16 -14.27
N PRO A 32 -15.92 7.08 -14.11
CA PRO A 32 -17.20 6.95 -14.82
C PRO A 32 -18.27 7.95 -14.37
N GLY A 33 -18.06 8.63 -13.24
CA GLY A 33 -18.98 9.62 -12.71
C GLY A 33 -18.97 9.68 -11.19
N ALA A 34 -18.28 10.68 -10.64
CA ALA A 34 -18.26 10.92 -9.21
C ALA A 34 -19.62 11.46 -8.73
N GLN A 35 -20.25 10.77 -7.78
CA GLN A 35 -21.53 11.19 -7.18
C GLN A 35 -21.36 12.29 -6.10
N ARG A 36 -20.13 12.48 -5.64
CA ARG A 36 -19.75 13.42 -4.58
C ARG A 36 -18.61 14.33 -5.05
N PRO A 37 -18.33 15.44 -4.34
CA PRO A 37 -17.17 16.28 -4.64
C PRO A 37 -15.86 15.47 -4.72
N ILE A 38 -15.06 15.74 -5.75
CA ILE A 38 -13.81 15.01 -6.06
C ILE A 38 -12.84 14.97 -4.86
N GLY A 39 -12.84 16.02 -4.02
CA GLY A 39 -11.97 16.13 -2.85
C GLY A 39 -12.14 14.98 -1.85
N PHE A 40 -13.36 14.44 -1.68
CA PHE A 40 -13.59 13.29 -0.80
C PHE A 40 -12.95 12.01 -1.34
N TYR A 41 -12.99 11.81 -2.65
CA TYR A 41 -12.36 10.65 -3.27
C TYR A 41 -10.84 10.74 -3.23
N VAL A 42 -10.27 11.95 -3.36
CA VAL A 42 -8.82 12.16 -3.21
C VAL A 42 -8.37 11.88 -1.78
N ALA A 43 -9.10 12.38 -0.78
CA ALA A 43 -8.82 12.09 0.63
C ALA A 43 -8.93 10.58 0.94
N LEU A 44 -9.96 9.92 0.40
CA LEU A 44 -10.13 8.47 0.53
C LEU A 44 -8.97 7.71 -0.14
N ALA A 45 -8.57 8.11 -1.34
CA ALA A 45 -7.45 7.50 -2.05
C ALA A 45 -6.15 7.64 -1.25
N PHE A 46 -5.90 8.81 -0.66
CA PHE A 46 -4.77 9.00 0.25
C PHE A 46 -4.83 8.00 1.41
N VAL A 47 -5.93 7.97 2.17
CA VAL A 47 -6.10 7.05 3.31
C VAL A 47 -5.90 5.59 2.88
N LEU A 48 -6.42 5.20 1.71
CA LEU A 48 -6.30 3.85 1.19
C LEU A 48 -4.85 3.48 0.87
N VAL A 49 -4.12 4.35 0.17
CA VAL A 49 -2.69 4.14 -0.14
C VAL A 49 -1.88 4.05 1.14
N THR A 50 -2.07 4.95 2.11
CA THR A 50 -1.27 4.94 3.34
C THR A 50 -1.56 3.70 4.19
N SER A 51 -2.85 3.31 4.29
CA SER A 51 -3.28 2.14 5.04
C SER A 51 -2.78 0.84 4.41
N LEU A 52 -3.04 0.63 3.11
CA LEU A 52 -2.60 -0.57 2.39
C LEU A 52 -1.08 -0.63 2.26
N GLY A 53 -0.43 0.50 1.94
CA GLY A 53 1.01 0.59 1.83
C GLY A 53 1.70 0.23 3.15
N GLY A 54 1.22 0.78 4.26
CA GLY A 54 1.68 0.42 5.60
C GLY A 54 1.42 -1.06 5.93
N LEU A 55 0.22 -1.58 5.64
CA LEU A 55 -0.14 -2.96 5.93
C LEU A 55 0.72 -3.97 5.15
N LEU A 56 0.89 -3.76 3.85
CA LEU A 56 1.72 -4.61 2.98
C LEU A 56 3.18 -4.54 3.41
N THR A 57 3.68 -3.36 3.75
CA THR A 57 5.04 -3.19 4.26
C THR A 57 5.24 -3.97 5.56
N ALA A 58 4.31 -3.84 6.51
CA ALA A 58 4.35 -4.56 7.77
C ALA A 58 4.28 -6.08 7.55
N LEU A 59 3.41 -6.55 6.66
CA LEU A 59 3.27 -7.96 6.30
C LEU A 59 4.57 -8.50 5.70
N PHE A 60 5.14 -7.84 4.68
CA PHE A 60 6.39 -8.27 4.06
C PHE A 60 7.56 -8.25 5.05
N THR A 61 7.60 -7.26 5.93
CA THR A 61 8.60 -7.17 7.00
C THR A 61 8.45 -8.33 7.99
N ALA A 62 7.23 -8.63 8.44
CA ALA A 62 6.94 -9.74 9.35
C ALA A 62 7.28 -11.10 8.72
N VAL A 63 6.89 -11.33 7.46
CA VAL A 63 7.22 -12.56 6.72
C VAL A 63 8.73 -12.71 6.57
N SER A 64 9.44 -11.62 6.27
CA SER A 64 10.91 -11.63 6.17
C SER A 64 11.58 -11.97 7.50
N ALA A 65 11.07 -11.41 8.61
CA ALA A 65 11.55 -11.71 9.95
C ALA A 65 11.29 -13.18 10.35
N VAL A 66 10.10 -13.72 10.09
CA VAL A 66 9.75 -15.12 10.37
C VAL A 66 10.62 -16.08 9.55
N ARG A 67 10.87 -15.76 8.29
CA ARG A 67 11.73 -16.58 7.42
C ARG A 67 13.17 -16.59 7.92
N LEU A 68 13.70 -15.45 8.38
CA LEU A 68 15.04 -15.36 8.95
C LEU A 68 15.15 -16.14 10.27
N ALA A 69 14.11 -16.12 11.11
CA ALA A 69 14.08 -16.85 12.38
C ALA A 69 13.94 -18.38 12.21
N ARG A 70 13.54 -18.85 11.03
CA ARG A 70 13.45 -20.28 10.68
C ARG A 70 14.71 -20.82 10.00
N GLN A 71 15.63 -19.96 9.59
CA GLN A 71 16.97 -20.34 9.12
C GLN A 71 17.92 -20.45 10.30
#